data_AF-A0A973JDK9-F1
#
_entry.id   AF-A0A973JDK9-F1
#
_cell.length_a   1.000
_cell.length_b   1.000
_cell.length_c   1.000
_cell.angle_alpha   90.00
_cell.angle_beta   90.00
_cell.angle_gamma   90.00
#
_symmetry.space_group_name_H-M   'P 1'
#
loop_
_entity.id
_entity.type
_entity.pdbx_description
1 polymer ?
#
loop_
_entity_poly.entity_id
_entity_poly.type
_entity_poly.pdbx_seq_one_letter_code
_entity_poly.pdbx_strand_id
1 'polypeptide(L)'
;MEGERQSTPPSLVGDDKGQEGLLVTIHTIDIIPEPLSLLKLAPQVNINGQVNFGTIRGKIFMKQPNPDLDIAGENIRINGLPIIERTGLYGDGFLKFTFQRTEESGLITFSIEDAKLKGALPGLGVLPLNVFKSVRGLVTIGDTVNVDSLAFEGKGIYARIKGKIKESRFDGNIEMMIDSSFELHAMVESVLERYKISAGYYVIPYTQKI
;
A
#
# COMPACT_ATOMS: atom_id res chain seq x y z
N MET A 1 65.65 3.20 3.73
CA MET A 1 64.89 3.02 4.98
C MET A 1 63.95 4.19 5.06
N GLU A 2 62.71 3.97 4.59
CA GLU A 2 61.50 3.95 5.45
C GLU A 2 61.14 5.39 5.86
N GLY A 3 60.00 5.99 5.50
CA GLY A 3 58.74 5.44 5.07
C GLY A 3 57.66 5.97 6.03
N GLU A 4 57.01 7.09 5.70
CA GLU A 4 55.73 7.46 6.30
C GLU A 4 54.83 8.05 5.22
N ARG A 5 53.92 7.20 4.74
CA ARG A 5 52.75 7.60 3.94
C ARG A 5 51.72 8.14 4.92
N GLN A 6 51.50 9.46 4.94
CA GLN A 6 50.25 9.99 5.47
C GLN A 6 49.16 9.75 4.42
N SER A 7 48.32 8.76 4.69
CA SER A 7 47.08 8.49 3.96
C SER A 7 46.02 9.49 4.40
N THR A 8 45.77 10.51 3.60
CA THR A 8 44.51 11.23 3.61
C THR A 8 43.41 10.26 3.15
N PRO A 9 42.31 10.09 3.90
CA PRO A 9 41.19 9.28 3.44
C PRO A 9 40.57 9.96 2.20
N PRO A 10 40.26 9.20 1.13
CA PRO A 10 39.55 9.75 0.00
C PRO A 10 38.15 10.16 0.44
N SER A 11 37.88 11.47 0.37
CA SER A 11 36.55 12.03 0.35
C SER A 11 35.81 11.48 -0.86
N LEU A 12 34.92 10.53 -0.65
CA LEU A 12 33.93 10.09 -1.63
C LEU A 12 32.89 11.20 -1.76
N VAL A 13 33.23 12.22 -2.55
CA VAL A 13 32.24 13.01 -3.28
C VAL A 13 31.71 12.09 -4.38
N GLY A 14 30.74 11.26 -4.01
CA GLY A 14 29.83 10.63 -4.95
C GLY A 14 28.68 11.60 -5.16
N ASP A 15 28.71 12.30 -6.29
CA ASP A 15 27.55 12.98 -6.87
C ASP A 15 26.59 11.87 -7.34
N ASP A 16 25.92 11.22 -6.38
CA ASP A 16 24.85 10.29 -6.64
C ASP A 16 23.56 11.08 -6.53
N LYS A 17 23.01 11.47 -7.69
CA LYS A 17 21.58 11.74 -7.83
C LYS A 17 20.83 10.40 -7.67
N GLY A 18 21.00 9.78 -6.50
CA GLY A 18 20.33 8.57 -6.08
C GLY A 18 18.91 8.93 -5.73
N GLN A 19 17.96 8.29 -6.42
CA GLN A 19 16.55 8.32 -6.06
C GLN A 19 16.41 8.10 -4.55
N GLU A 20 15.81 9.05 -3.84
CA GLU A 20 15.46 8.89 -2.44
C GLU A 20 14.51 7.68 -2.30
N GLY A 21 15.08 6.58 -1.83
CA GLY A 21 14.37 5.36 -1.51
C GLY A 21 13.28 5.61 -0.48
N LEU A 22 12.19 4.86 -0.59
CA LEU A 22 11.06 4.86 0.33
C LEU A 22 11.54 4.55 1.76
N LEU A 23 11.52 5.55 2.65
CA LEU A 23 11.86 5.36 4.07
C LEU A 23 10.56 5.20 4.87
N VAL A 24 10.18 3.97 5.18
CA VAL A 24 9.27 3.71 6.31
C VAL A 24 10.15 3.58 7.54
N THR A 25 10.05 4.53 8.46
CA THR A 25 10.79 4.46 9.72
C THR A 25 10.11 3.47 10.65
N ILE A 26 10.77 2.34 10.88
CA ILE A 26 10.38 1.38 11.91
C ILE A 26 11.17 1.75 13.18
N HIS A 27 10.46 2.12 14.25
CA HIS A 27 11.09 2.66 15.47
C HIS A 27 11.86 1.59 16.26
N THR A 28 11.41 0.34 16.18
CA THR A 28 12.06 -0.78 16.85
C THR A 28 11.87 -2.00 15.97
N ILE A 29 12.96 -2.73 15.70
CA ILE A 29 12.92 -4.00 14.99
C ILE A 29 13.68 -5.01 15.83
N ASP A 30 12.98 -6.03 16.30
CA ASP A 30 13.57 -7.22 16.88
C ASP A 30 13.57 -8.32 15.82
N ILE A 31 14.77 -8.73 15.41
CA ILE A 31 15.01 -9.85 14.49
C ILE A 31 15.46 -11.03 15.32
N ILE A 32 14.62 -12.04 15.44
CA ILE A 32 14.87 -13.20 16.30
C ILE A 32 15.01 -14.43 15.39
N PRO A 33 16.25 -14.92 15.15
CA PRO A 33 16.46 -16.20 14.52
C PRO A 33 15.78 -17.31 15.33
N GLU A 34 15.25 -18.33 14.68
CA GLU A 34 14.73 -19.51 15.38
C GLU A 34 15.76 -20.65 15.30
N PRO A 35 16.61 -20.89 16.32
CA PRO A 35 17.74 -21.81 16.19
C PRO A 35 17.31 -23.27 15.92
N LEU A 36 16.15 -23.67 16.43
CA LEU A 36 15.54 -24.99 16.20
C LEU A 36 15.12 -25.19 14.74
N SER A 37 14.89 -24.11 13.98
CA SER A 37 14.55 -24.17 12.55
C SER A 37 15.73 -24.67 11.70
N LEU A 38 16.96 -24.44 12.14
CA LEU A 38 18.18 -24.95 11.49
C LEU A 38 18.27 -26.48 11.58
N LEU A 39 17.87 -27.06 12.71
CA LEU A 39 17.82 -28.53 12.88
C LEU A 39 16.77 -29.18 11.98
N LYS A 40 15.76 -28.42 11.56
CA LYS A 40 14.71 -28.86 10.60
C LYS A 40 15.07 -28.54 9.15
N LEU A 41 16.27 -28.00 8.89
CA LEU A 41 16.74 -27.56 7.57
C LEU A 41 15.78 -26.55 6.88
N ALA A 42 15.00 -25.82 7.67
CA ALA A 42 14.03 -24.84 7.19
C ALA A 42 14.22 -23.56 8.00
N PRO A 43 15.29 -22.77 7.73
CA PRO A 43 15.66 -21.63 8.55
C PRO A 43 14.54 -20.59 8.59
N GLN A 44 14.28 -20.04 9.78
CA GLN A 44 13.21 -19.07 10.01
C GLN A 44 13.71 -17.88 10.82
N VAL A 45 13.20 -16.70 10.46
CA VAL A 45 13.47 -15.45 11.15
C VAL A 45 12.14 -14.80 11.52
N ASN A 46 11.95 -14.48 12.79
CA ASN A 46 10.81 -13.71 13.25
C ASN A 46 11.15 -12.21 13.26
N ILE A 47 10.21 -11.40 12.81
CA ILE A 47 10.27 -9.94 12.80
C ILE A 47 9.20 -9.44 13.77
N ASN A 48 9.58 -8.60 14.71
CA ASN A 48 8.65 -7.80 15.49
C ASN A 48 9.10 -6.35 15.44
N GLY A 49 8.16 -5.43 15.30
CA GLY A 49 8.49 -4.03 15.32
C GLY A 49 7.31 -3.11 15.53
N GLN A 50 7.61 -1.83 15.60
CA GLN A 50 6.63 -0.75 15.79
C GLN A 50 6.76 0.28 14.69
N VAL A 51 5.62 0.65 14.11
CA VAL A 51 5.51 1.72 13.11
C VAL A 51 4.39 2.64 13.56
N ASN A 52 4.71 3.92 13.76
CA ASN A 52 3.82 4.88 14.40
C ASN A 52 3.27 4.34 15.74
N PHE A 53 1.94 4.26 15.87
CA PHE A 53 1.22 3.75 17.05
C PHE A 53 0.85 2.25 16.94
N GLY A 54 1.30 1.58 15.89
CA GLY A 54 0.94 0.20 15.59
C GLY A 54 2.10 -0.77 15.70
N THR A 55 1.79 -2.05 15.57
CA THR A 55 2.77 -3.14 15.60
C THR A 55 2.85 -3.82 14.25
N ILE A 56 4.05 -4.24 13.87
CA ILE A 56 4.31 -5.12 12.74
C ILE A 56 4.91 -6.41 13.29
N ARG A 57 4.41 -7.54 12.82
CA ARG A 57 4.95 -8.87 13.13
C ARG A 57 5.10 -9.65 11.84
N GLY A 58 6.06 -10.55 11.78
CA GLY A 58 6.17 -11.42 10.62
C GLY A 58 7.17 -12.53 10.79
N LYS A 59 7.19 -13.39 9.79
CA LYS A 59 8.09 -14.53 9.65
C LYS A 59 8.65 -14.55 8.25
N ILE A 60 9.95 -14.78 8.15
CA ILE A 60 10.63 -15.08 6.90
C ILE A 60 11.06 -16.53 6.96
N PHE A 61 10.59 -17.33 6.01
CA PHE A 61 11.05 -18.70 5.81
C PHE A 61 12.13 -18.68 4.73
N MET A 62 13.37 -18.94 5.12
CA MET A 62 14.54 -18.91 4.26
C MET A 62 14.59 -20.17 3.38
N LYS A 63 13.69 -20.24 2.39
CA LYS A 63 13.78 -21.19 1.28
C LYS A 63 14.65 -20.56 0.19
N GLN A 64 15.63 -21.30 -0.32
CA GLN A 64 16.41 -20.87 -1.48
C GLN A 64 15.73 -21.40 -2.75
N PRO A 65 15.64 -20.62 -3.84
CA PRO A 65 16.17 -19.26 -4.03
C PRO A 65 15.25 -18.13 -3.54
N ASN A 66 13.98 -18.42 -3.23
CA ASN A 66 12.96 -17.43 -2.92
C ASN A 66 12.40 -17.62 -1.49
N PRO A 67 12.63 -16.67 -0.57
CA PRO A 67 12.08 -16.77 0.78
C PRO A 67 10.57 -16.55 0.76
N ASP A 68 9.84 -17.34 1.55
CA ASP A 68 8.43 -17.05 1.84
C ASP A 68 8.34 -16.02 2.96
N LEU A 69 7.36 -15.12 2.88
CA LEU A 69 7.12 -14.09 3.87
C LEU A 69 5.68 -14.14 4.35
N ASP A 70 5.48 -13.97 5.65
CA ASP A 70 4.19 -13.69 6.25
C ASP A 70 4.37 -12.50 7.19
N ILE A 71 3.78 -11.35 6.85
CA ILE A 71 3.91 -10.12 7.62
C ILE A 71 2.51 -9.59 7.88
N ALA A 72 2.22 -9.24 9.13
CA ALA A 72 0.98 -8.59 9.53
C ALA A 72 1.28 -7.30 10.29
N GLY A 73 0.46 -6.29 10.05
CA GLY A 73 0.47 -5.04 10.79
C GLY A 73 -0.90 -4.74 11.35
N GLU A 74 -0.96 -4.20 12.57
CA GLU A 74 -2.20 -3.84 13.24
C GLU A 74 -2.08 -2.48 13.94
N ASN A 75 -3.20 -1.74 13.96
CA ASN A 75 -3.35 -0.44 14.61
C ASN A 75 -2.32 0.62 14.17
N ILE A 76 -1.87 0.56 12.92
CA ILE A 76 -0.88 1.50 12.39
C ILE A 76 -1.60 2.78 11.96
N ARG A 77 -1.32 3.89 12.64
CA ARG A 77 -1.90 5.18 12.25
C ARG A 77 -1.35 5.61 10.89
N ILE A 78 -2.24 5.92 9.94
CA ILE A 78 -1.83 6.23 8.55
C ILE A 78 -1.27 7.64 8.37
N ASN A 79 -1.49 8.51 9.35
CA ASN A 79 -1.01 9.89 9.30
C ASN A 79 0.53 9.93 9.23
N GLY A 80 1.06 10.65 8.23
CA GLY A 80 2.50 10.77 8.02
C GLY A 80 3.17 9.51 7.48
N LEU A 81 2.43 8.49 7.02
CA LEU A 81 3.03 7.34 6.35
C LEU A 81 3.43 7.70 4.92
N PRO A 82 4.73 7.66 4.55
CA PRO A 82 5.18 8.08 3.23
C PRO A 82 4.57 7.26 2.07
N ILE A 83 4.26 5.99 2.32
CA ILE A 83 3.62 5.12 1.32
C ILE A 83 2.20 5.58 0.97
N ILE A 84 1.48 6.17 1.92
CA ILE A 84 0.13 6.71 1.71
C ILE A 84 0.24 8.05 0.97
N GLU A 85 1.14 8.93 1.41
CA GLU A 85 1.34 10.26 0.81
C GLU A 85 1.74 10.21 -0.67
N ARG A 86 2.54 9.22 -1.08
CA ARG A 86 2.91 9.02 -2.49
C ARG A 86 1.72 8.68 -3.40
N THR A 87 0.62 8.19 -2.85
CA THR A 87 -0.62 7.98 -3.63
C THR A 87 -1.39 9.28 -3.86
N GLY A 88 -0.94 10.41 -3.31
CA GLY A 88 -1.70 11.66 -3.26
C GLY A 88 -2.78 11.68 -2.17
N LEU A 89 -2.83 10.63 -1.34
CA LEU A 89 -3.71 10.52 -0.18
C LEU A 89 -3.00 10.98 1.09
N TYR A 90 -3.74 11.66 1.95
CA TYR A 90 -3.28 12.00 3.29
C TYR A 90 -4.47 12.06 4.23
N GLY A 91 -4.24 11.96 5.54
CA GLY A 91 -5.32 11.97 6.51
C GLY A 91 -5.00 11.20 7.76
N ASP A 92 -6.05 10.64 8.36
CA ASP A 92 -5.99 9.87 9.59
C ASP A 92 -6.83 8.59 9.44
N GLY A 93 -6.59 7.62 10.33
CA GLY A 93 -7.19 6.29 10.30
C GLY A 93 -6.22 5.22 10.78
N PHE A 94 -6.74 4.02 11.00
CA PHE A 94 -5.98 2.89 11.52
C PHE A 94 -5.88 1.77 10.49
N LEU A 95 -4.66 1.53 10.02
CA LEU A 95 -4.32 0.48 9.08
C LEU A 95 -4.11 -0.85 9.81
N LYS A 96 -4.78 -1.88 9.28
CA LYS A 96 -4.47 -3.28 9.48
C LYS A 96 -4.12 -3.89 8.13
N PHE A 97 -3.09 -4.72 8.07
CA PHE A 97 -2.73 -5.41 6.84
C PHE A 97 -2.14 -6.80 7.11
N THR A 98 -2.23 -7.65 6.09
CA THR A 98 -1.45 -8.88 5.97
C THR A 98 -0.77 -8.88 4.60
N PHE A 99 0.46 -9.35 4.56
CA PHE A 99 1.23 -9.59 3.36
C PHE A 99 1.79 -11.00 3.44
N GLN A 100 1.35 -11.84 2.51
CA GLN A 100 1.85 -13.20 2.35
C GLN A 100 2.56 -13.27 1.02
N ARG A 101 3.74 -13.86 0.97
CA ARG A 101 4.48 -14.13 -0.26
C ARG A 101 4.96 -15.56 -0.24
N THR A 102 4.67 -16.26 -1.32
CA THR A 102 5.26 -17.53 -1.69
C THR A 102 6.22 -17.33 -2.87
N GLU A 103 6.87 -18.41 -3.30
CA GLU A 103 7.71 -18.40 -4.50
C GLU A 103 7.00 -17.87 -5.76
N GLU A 104 5.71 -18.21 -5.93
CA GLU A 104 4.96 -17.92 -7.16
C GLU A 104 4.09 -16.67 -7.08
N SER A 105 3.68 -16.26 -5.88
CA SER A 105 2.69 -15.19 -5.72
C SER A 105 2.79 -14.45 -4.39
N GLY A 106 2.26 -13.23 -4.37
CA GLY A 106 2.04 -12.46 -3.16
C GLY A 106 0.57 -12.09 -3.02
N LEU A 107 0.12 -11.96 -1.78
CA LEU A 107 -1.22 -11.52 -1.42
C LEU A 107 -1.10 -10.44 -0.36
N ILE A 108 -1.66 -9.26 -0.65
CA ILE A 108 -1.83 -8.19 0.32
C ILE A 108 -3.32 -8.05 0.61
N THR A 109 -3.69 -8.15 1.88
CA THR A 109 -5.01 -7.72 2.36
C THR A 109 -4.82 -6.55 3.30
N PHE A 110 -5.66 -5.53 3.22
CA PHE A 110 -5.60 -4.43 4.17
C PHE A 110 -6.95 -3.79 4.42
N SER A 111 -7.07 -3.13 5.57
CA SER A 111 -8.19 -2.27 5.90
C SER A 111 -7.70 -1.01 6.61
N ILE A 112 -8.30 0.12 6.29
CA ILE A 112 -8.17 1.37 7.04
C ILE A 112 -9.52 1.66 7.64
N GLU A 113 -9.62 1.64 8.96
CA GLU A 113 -10.85 1.98 9.70
C GLU A 113 -10.71 3.39 10.31
N ASP A 114 -11.85 4.01 10.65
CA ASP A 114 -11.94 5.41 11.10
C ASP A 114 -11.26 6.41 10.16
N ALA A 115 -11.35 6.13 8.85
CA ALA A 115 -10.67 6.86 7.81
C ALA A 115 -11.20 8.32 7.72
N LYS A 116 -10.26 9.25 7.69
CA LYS A 116 -10.48 10.68 7.44
C LYS A 116 -9.56 11.12 6.31
N LEU A 117 -9.72 10.45 5.17
CA LEU A 117 -8.86 10.63 4.00
C LEU A 117 -9.17 11.95 3.30
N LYS A 118 -8.13 12.55 2.77
CA LYS A 118 -8.11 13.78 2.00
C LYS A 118 -7.11 13.62 0.85
N GLY A 119 -7.11 14.60 -0.04
CA GLY A 119 -6.31 14.58 -1.25
C GLY A 119 -7.11 14.06 -2.44
N ALA A 120 -6.39 13.58 -3.44
CA ALA A 120 -6.96 13.01 -4.65
C ALA A 120 -6.02 11.94 -5.16
N LEU A 121 -6.57 10.77 -5.47
CA LEU A 121 -5.82 9.79 -6.25
C LEU A 121 -5.60 10.38 -7.66
N PRO A 122 -4.39 10.32 -8.24
CA PRO A 122 -4.10 10.86 -9.57
C PRO A 122 -5.12 10.38 -10.62
N GLY A 123 -5.76 11.30 -11.35
CA GLY A 123 -6.78 10.95 -12.34
C GLY A 123 -8.14 10.50 -11.78
N LEU A 124 -8.31 10.48 -10.45
CA LEU A 124 -9.55 10.09 -9.74
C LEU A 124 -10.16 11.23 -8.92
N GLY A 125 -10.05 12.47 -9.40
CA GLY A 125 -10.61 13.65 -8.73
C GLY A 125 -12.14 13.64 -8.55
N VAL A 126 -12.82 12.63 -9.10
CA VAL A 126 -14.26 12.40 -8.94
C VAL A 126 -14.64 11.69 -7.64
N LEU A 127 -13.68 11.08 -6.93
CA LEU A 127 -13.94 10.38 -5.67
C LEU A 127 -13.93 11.37 -4.49
N PRO A 128 -15.06 11.57 -3.78
CA PRO A 128 -15.09 12.42 -2.59
C PRO A 128 -14.42 11.68 -1.41
N LEU A 129 -13.09 11.67 -1.36
CA LEU A 129 -12.36 10.84 -0.39
C LEU A 129 -12.69 11.14 1.09
N ASN A 130 -13.16 12.35 1.37
CA ASN A 130 -13.54 12.83 2.70
C ASN A 130 -14.83 12.21 3.27
N VAL A 131 -15.68 11.60 2.43
CA VAL A 131 -16.93 10.99 2.91
C VAL A 131 -16.77 9.51 3.27
N PHE A 132 -15.71 8.87 2.80
CA PHE A 132 -15.42 7.48 3.14
C PHE A 132 -14.87 7.37 4.56
N LYS A 133 -15.34 6.35 5.28
CA LYS A 133 -14.99 6.03 6.67
C LYS A 133 -14.17 4.76 6.79
N SER A 134 -14.22 3.90 5.78
CA SER A 134 -13.34 2.74 5.72
C SER A 134 -12.83 2.50 4.31
N VAL A 135 -11.64 1.89 4.23
CA VAL A 135 -11.04 1.43 2.98
C VAL A 135 -10.64 -0.02 3.16
N ARG A 136 -10.89 -0.88 2.18
CA ARG A 136 -10.50 -2.29 2.19
C ARG A 136 -9.85 -2.66 0.87
N GLY A 137 -8.68 -3.29 0.95
CA GLY A 137 -7.88 -3.65 -0.19
C GLY A 137 -7.56 -5.15 -0.24
N LEU A 138 -7.58 -5.69 -1.44
CA LEU A 138 -7.09 -7.00 -1.81
C LEU A 138 -6.25 -6.83 -3.07
N VAL A 139 -4.97 -7.18 -2.98
CA VAL A 139 -4.01 -7.06 -4.08
C VAL A 139 -3.24 -8.37 -4.21
N THR A 140 -3.25 -8.94 -5.40
CA THR A 140 -2.46 -10.14 -5.72
C THR A 140 -1.26 -9.74 -6.57
N ILE A 141 -0.08 -10.24 -6.24
CA ILE A 141 1.19 -9.94 -6.90
C ILE A 141 1.69 -11.23 -7.58
N GLY A 142 1.89 -11.18 -8.89
CA GLY A 142 2.59 -12.22 -9.67
C GLY A 142 3.38 -11.55 -10.79
N ASP A 143 3.30 -12.08 -12.01
CA ASP A 143 3.84 -11.42 -13.22
C ASP A 143 3.24 -10.03 -13.45
N THR A 144 2.03 -9.82 -12.95
CA THR A 144 1.34 -8.52 -12.89
C THR A 144 0.82 -8.29 -11.49
N VAL A 145 0.61 -7.03 -11.10
CA VAL A 145 -0.06 -6.70 -9.85
C VAL A 145 -1.55 -6.53 -10.12
N ASN A 146 -2.39 -7.40 -9.59
CA ASN A 146 -3.83 -7.32 -9.69
C ASN A 146 -4.40 -6.60 -8.47
N VAL A 147 -5.14 -5.51 -8.69
CA VAL A 147 -5.97 -4.87 -7.68
C VAL A 147 -7.33 -5.56 -7.75
N ASP A 148 -7.48 -6.66 -7.02
CA ASP A 148 -8.69 -7.48 -7.02
C ASP A 148 -9.89 -6.71 -6.46
N SER A 149 -9.63 -5.87 -5.46
CA SER A 149 -10.59 -4.90 -4.95
C SER A 149 -9.90 -3.86 -4.09
N LEU A 150 -10.14 -2.59 -4.36
CA LEU A 150 -9.89 -1.48 -3.44
C LEU A 150 -11.21 -0.75 -3.21
N ALA A 151 -11.89 -1.11 -2.12
CA ALA A 151 -13.20 -0.61 -1.75
C ALA A 151 -13.08 0.55 -0.76
N PHE A 152 -13.93 1.56 -0.95
CA PHE A 152 -14.11 2.72 -0.10
C PHE A 152 -15.58 2.76 0.30
N GLU A 153 -15.85 2.84 1.60
CA GLU A 153 -17.21 2.81 2.13
C GLU A 153 -17.47 4.03 2.99
N GLY A 154 -18.61 4.68 2.75
CA GLY A 154 -19.10 5.85 3.47
C GLY A 154 -20.61 5.79 3.62
N LYS A 155 -21.18 6.73 4.37
CA LYS A 155 -22.63 6.77 4.57
C LYS A 155 -23.33 7.13 3.25
N GLY A 156 -24.09 6.19 2.69
CA GLY A 156 -24.85 6.39 1.45
C GLY A 156 -24.00 6.38 0.17
N ILE A 157 -22.71 6.05 0.26
CA ILE A 157 -21.81 5.99 -0.89
C ILE A 157 -20.78 4.87 -0.74
N TYR A 158 -20.55 4.16 -1.82
CA TYR A 158 -19.56 3.12 -1.93
C TYR A 158 -18.81 3.26 -3.25
N ALA A 159 -17.49 3.07 -3.23
CA ALA A 159 -16.69 3.01 -4.43
C ALA A 159 -15.77 1.78 -4.39
N ARG A 160 -15.54 1.14 -5.53
CA ARG A 160 -14.64 0.01 -5.67
C ARG A 160 -13.79 0.15 -6.90
N ILE A 161 -12.48 0.11 -6.71
CA ILE A 161 -11.50 0.11 -7.80
C ILE A 161 -11.06 -1.33 -8.04
N LYS A 162 -11.04 -1.74 -9.30
CA LYS A 162 -10.50 -3.03 -9.74
C LYS A 162 -9.64 -2.84 -10.98
N GLY A 163 -8.57 -3.60 -11.11
CA GLY A 163 -7.73 -3.51 -12.30
C GLY A 163 -6.43 -4.27 -12.16
N LYS A 164 -5.53 -4.00 -13.09
CA LYS A 164 -4.19 -4.60 -13.12
C LYS A 164 -3.14 -3.54 -13.39
N ILE A 165 -1.97 -3.72 -12.82
CA ILE A 165 -0.78 -2.94 -13.10
C ILE A 165 0.18 -3.83 -13.88
N LYS A 166 0.50 -3.40 -15.10
CA LYS A 166 1.50 -4.03 -15.96
C LYS A 166 2.34 -2.93 -16.61
N GLU A 167 3.67 -3.09 -16.63
CA GLU A 167 4.59 -2.14 -17.25
C GLU A 167 4.39 -0.69 -16.75
N SER A 168 4.19 -0.53 -15.44
CA SER A 168 3.93 0.76 -14.78
C SER A 168 2.67 1.48 -15.29
N ARG A 169 1.67 0.72 -15.75
CA ARG A 169 0.37 1.26 -16.12
C ARG A 169 -0.74 0.52 -15.38
N PHE A 170 -1.55 1.26 -14.64
CA PHE A 170 -2.81 0.78 -14.13
C PHE A 170 -3.85 0.81 -15.24
N ASP A 171 -4.60 -0.27 -15.39
CA ASP A 171 -5.73 -0.41 -16.29
C ASP A 171 -6.87 -1.11 -15.55
N GLY A 172 -8.01 -0.43 -15.41
CA GLY A 172 -9.10 -0.90 -14.57
C GLY A 172 -10.36 -0.06 -14.63
N ASN A 173 -11.25 -0.30 -13.68
CA ASN A 173 -12.52 0.39 -13.54
C ASN A 173 -12.75 0.83 -12.09
N ILE A 174 -13.55 1.88 -11.96
CA ILE A 174 -14.12 2.32 -10.70
C ILE A 174 -15.61 2.08 -10.78
N GLU A 175 -16.11 1.28 -9.86
CA GLU A 175 -17.53 1.11 -9.65
C GLU A 175 -17.95 2.02 -8.50
N MET A 176 -19.04 2.76 -8.68
CA MET A 176 -19.58 3.63 -7.65
C MET A 176 -21.05 3.34 -7.44
N MET A 177 -21.44 3.19 -6.19
CA MET A 177 -22.81 3.03 -5.74
C MET A 177 -23.17 4.21 -4.83
N ILE A 178 -24.24 4.91 -5.18
CA ILE A 178 -24.73 6.08 -4.47
C ILE A 178 -26.18 5.81 -4.11
N ASP A 179 -26.48 5.88 -2.82
CA ASP A 179 -27.85 5.82 -2.33
C ASP A 179 -28.54 7.18 -2.57
N SER A 180 -29.85 7.14 -2.75
CA SER A 180 -30.76 8.29 -2.78
C SER A 180 -30.60 9.25 -1.61
N SER A 181 -30.09 8.78 -0.46
CA SER A 181 -29.82 9.60 0.72
C SER A 181 -28.53 10.42 0.65
N PHE A 182 -27.67 10.17 -0.34
CA PHE A 182 -26.38 10.83 -0.50
C PHE A 182 -26.44 11.94 -1.55
N GLU A 183 -26.26 13.17 -1.11
CA GLU A 183 -26.26 14.35 -1.98
C GLU A 183 -24.89 14.54 -2.62
N LEU A 184 -24.79 14.27 -3.92
CA LEU A 184 -23.61 14.68 -4.70
C LEU A 184 -23.64 16.16 -5.01
N HIS A 185 -22.45 16.73 -5.08
CA HIS A 185 -22.29 18.05 -5.66
C HIS A 185 -22.67 18.01 -7.15
N ALA A 186 -23.49 18.95 -7.61
CA ALA A 186 -24.06 18.96 -8.97
C ALA A 186 -23.02 18.80 -10.09
N MET A 187 -21.83 19.40 -9.91
CA MET A 187 -20.72 19.23 -10.87
C MET A 187 -20.25 17.77 -10.96
N VAL A 188 -20.10 17.07 -9.84
CA VAL A 188 -19.68 15.66 -9.83
C VAL A 188 -20.76 14.79 -10.45
N GLU A 189 -22.03 15.04 -10.10
CA GLU A 189 -23.18 14.33 -10.65
C GLU A 189 -23.21 14.41 -12.19
N SER A 190 -23.06 15.61 -12.76
CA SER A 190 -23.03 15.80 -14.22
C SER A 190 -21.91 15.03 -14.93
N VAL A 191 -20.76 14.86 -14.26
CA VAL A 191 -19.65 14.07 -14.80
C VAL A 191 -19.97 12.58 -14.71
N LEU A 192 -20.58 12.13 -13.62
CA LEU A 192 -20.93 10.73 -13.40
C LEU A 192 -22.04 10.23 -14.33
N GLU A 193 -22.99 11.08 -14.72
CA GLU A 193 -24.12 10.66 -15.57
C GLU A 193 -23.69 9.98 -16.88
N ARG A 194 -22.54 10.33 -17.45
CA ARG A 194 -22.00 9.68 -18.67
C ARG A 194 -21.52 8.24 -18.45
N TYR A 195 -21.35 7.83 -17.20
CA TYR A 195 -20.85 6.52 -16.76
C TYR A 195 -21.94 5.70 -16.08
N LYS A 196 -23.19 6.16 -16.12
CA LYS A 196 -24.34 5.53 -15.47
C LYS A 196 -24.72 4.23 -16.15
N ILE A 197 -24.79 3.16 -15.38
CA ILE A 197 -25.30 1.86 -15.84
C ILE A 197 -26.75 1.70 -15.39
N SER A 198 -27.07 2.08 -14.16
CA SER A 198 -28.43 2.12 -13.60
C SER A 198 -28.54 3.21 -12.53
N ALA A 199 -29.74 3.42 -11.98
CA ALA A 199 -29.95 4.41 -10.93
C ALA A 199 -29.04 4.15 -9.73
N GLY A 200 -28.21 5.14 -9.37
CA GLY A 200 -27.25 5.04 -8.27
C GLY A 200 -26.05 4.14 -8.56
N TYR A 201 -25.85 3.61 -9.77
CA TYR A 201 -24.72 2.75 -10.11
C TYR A 201 -23.97 3.23 -11.36
N TYR A 202 -22.67 3.45 -11.19
CA TYR A 202 -21.78 4.05 -12.19
C TYR A 202 -20.51 3.23 -12.37
N VAL A 203 -20.03 3.10 -13.60
CA VAL A 203 -18.78 2.39 -13.92
C VAL A 203 -17.88 3.29 -14.78
N ILE A 204 -16.77 3.70 -14.20
CA ILE A 204 -15.83 4.67 -14.79
C ILE A 204 -14.56 3.91 -15.20
N PRO A 205 -14.25 3.80 -16.51
CA PRO A 205 -12.98 3.25 -16.95
C PRO A 205 -11.85 4.18 -16.53
N TYR A 206 -10.76 3.60 -16.03
CA TYR A 206 -9.61 4.33 -15.51
C TYR A 206 -8.30 3.66 -15.90
N THR A 207 -7.48 4.42 -16.62
CA THR A 207 -6.13 4.02 -17.03
C THR A 207 -5.17 5.12 -16.64
N GLN A 208 -4.09 4.78 -15.95
CA GLN A 208 -3.11 5.74 -15.46
C GLN A 208 -1.70 5.16 -15.55
N LYS A 209 -0.75 5.98 -15.99
CA LYS A 209 0.68 5.66 -15.88
C LYS A 209 1.14 5.95 -14.44
N ILE A 210 1.71 4.95 -13.79
CA ILE A 210 2.25 4.99 -12.42
C ILE A 210 3.75 5.32 -12.48
#